data_AF-A0A0S8GMY6-F1
#
_entry.id   AF-A0A0S8GMY6-F1
#
_cell.length_a   1.000
_cell.length_b   1.000
_cell.length_c   1.000
_cell.angle_alpha   90.00
_cell.angle_beta   90.00
_cell.angle_gamma   90.00
#
_symmetry.space_group_name_H-M   'P 1'
#
loop_
_entity.id
_entity.type
_entity.pdbx_description
1 polymer ?
#
loop_
_entity_poly.entity_id
_entity_poly.type
_entity_poly.pdbx_seq_one_letter_code
_entity_poly.pdbx_strand_id
1 'polypeptide(L)'
;MILGSDFPISIAPESQHYPIVQFAGDHYYVFWQDLRFYPSDRATMAARINEDGLLLDPEGIVIMRDRTMTVDAAYDGTNFLVVVQDSC
;
A
#
# COMPACT_ATOMS: atom_id res chain seq x y z
N MET A 1 -9.03 18.17 -6.84
CA MET A 1 -9.80 18.45 -5.62
C MET A 1 -8.94 17.98 -4.46
N ILE A 2 -8.61 18.86 -3.51
CA ILE A 2 -7.93 18.41 -2.26
C ILE A 2 -9.05 17.95 -1.33
N LEU A 3 -9.05 16.68 -0.92
CA LEU A 3 -9.94 16.22 0.14
C LEU A 3 -9.48 16.90 1.44
N GLY A 4 -10.28 17.83 1.94
CA GLY A 4 -10.01 18.56 3.20
C GLY A 4 -10.44 17.81 4.47
N SER A 5 -10.87 16.56 4.31
CA SER A 5 -11.23 15.64 5.39
C SER A 5 -10.25 14.48 5.43
N ASP A 6 -9.99 13.94 6.62
CA ASP A 6 -9.17 12.75 6.79
C ASP A 6 -9.67 11.61 5.90
N PHE A 7 -8.74 10.97 5.20
CA PHE A 7 -8.99 9.84 4.32
C PHE A 7 -8.02 8.70 4.67
N PRO A 8 -8.32 7.91 5.72
CA PRO A 8 -7.42 6.85 6.16
C PRO A 8 -7.41 5.71 5.15
N ILE A 9 -6.21 5.30 4.72
CA ILE A 9 -6.02 4.11 3.87
C ILE A 9 -6.02 2.84 4.72
N SER A 10 -5.45 2.92 5.93
CA SER A 10 -5.45 1.83 6.90
C SER A 10 -5.70 2.39 8.29
N ILE A 11 -6.52 1.68 9.06
CA ILE A 11 -6.80 1.95 10.47
C ILE A 11 -6.40 0.77 11.37
N ALA A 12 -5.52 -0.09 10.86
CA ALA A 12 -5.04 -1.25 11.59
C ALA A 12 -4.18 -0.85 12.79
N PRO A 13 -4.12 -1.71 13.83
CA PRO A 13 -3.21 -1.48 14.95
C PRO A 13 -1.75 -1.50 14.51
N GLU A 14 -0.87 -1.00 15.38
CA GLU A 14 0.55 -0.77 15.11
C GLU A 14 0.81 0.28 14.03
N SER A 15 2.08 0.48 13.68
CA SER A 15 2.49 1.53 12.75
C SER A 15 2.33 1.13 11.27
N GLN A 16 1.93 2.10 10.46
CA GLN A 16 1.99 2.04 9.00
C GLN A 16 3.02 3.05 8.49
N HIS A 17 3.88 2.62 7.59
CA HIS A 17 5.05 3.39 7.15
C HIS A 17 5.24 3.39 5.65
N TYR A 18 5.98 4.40 5.17
CA TYR A 18 6.49 4.51 3.81
C TYR A 18 5.41 4.27 2.73
N PRO A 19 4.30 5.02 2.74
CA PRO A 19 3.31 4.87 1.69
C PRO A 19 3.89 5.30 0.35
N ILE A 20 3.57 4.55 -0.69
CA ILE A 20 3.78 4.93 -2.09
C ILE A 20 2.43 4.92 -2.81
N VAL A 21 2.29 5.78 -3.80
CA VAL A 21 1.07 5.86 -4.61
C VAL A 21 1.45 5.72 -6.08
N GLN A 22 0.79 4.81 -6.77
CA GLN A 22 0.93 4.62 -8.21
C GLN A 22 -0.45 4.61 -8.87
N PHE A 23 -0.64 5.45 -9.88
CA PHE A 23 -1.84 5.40 -10.71
C PHE A 23 -1.67 4.37 -11.83
N ALA A 24 -2.67 3.54 -12.05
CA ALA A 24 -2.66 2.52 -13.08
C ALA A 24 -4.01 2.43 -13.79
N GLY A 25 -4.12 3.18 -14.89
CA GLY A 25 -5.31 3.20 -15.73
C GLY A 25 -6.46 3.97 -15.10
N ASP A 26 -7.22 3.30 -14.24
CA ASP A 26 -8.50 3.74 -13.67
C ASP A 26 -8.52 3.71 -12.12
N HIS A 27 -7.41 3.31 -11.49
CA HIS A 27 -7.29 3.24 -10.04
C HIS A 27 -5.96 3.79 -9.55
N TYR A 28 -5.97 4.36 -8.35
CA TYR A 28 -4.78 4.56 -7.54
C TYR A 28 -4.52 3.30 -6.72
N TYR A 29 -3.26 2.90 -6.69
CA TYR A 29 -2.77 1.84 -5.83
C TYR A 29 -1.88 2.47 -4.79
N VAL A 30 -2.25 2.29 -3.52
CA VAL A 30 -1.43 2.71 -2.40
C VAL A 30 -0.78 1.47 -1.83
N PHE A 31 0.54 1.46 -1.74
CA PHE A 31 1.28 0.40 -1.06
C PHE A 31 1.93 0.99 0.19
N TRP A 32 2.02 0.20 1.26
CA TRP A 32 2.65 0.64 2.52
C TRP A 32 3.27 -0.54 3.26
N GLN A 33 4.23 -0.23 4.13
CA GLN A 33 4.69 -1.17 5.14
C GLN A 33 3.74 -1.15 6.33
N ASP A 34 3.36 -2.33 6.80
CA ASP A 34 2.42 -2.52 7.90
C ASP A 34 3.04 -3.38 9.01
N LEU A 35 3.05 -2.85 10.23
CA LEU A 35 3.62 -3.52 11.40
C LEU A 35 2.57 -4.26 12.23
N ARG A 36 1.33 -4.41 11.76
CA ARG A 36 0.27 -5.15 12.49
C ARG A 36 0.60 -6.61 12.81
N PHE A 37 1.65 -7.16 12.21
CA PHE A 37 2.14 -8.52 12.40
C PHE A 37 3.49 -8.61 13.15
N TYR A 38 4.01 -7.49 13.64
CA TYR A 38 5.26 -7.41 14.42
C TYR A 38 5.11 -8.12 15.79
N PRO A 39 6.17 -8.74 16.37
CA PRO A 39 7.55 -8.85 15.89
C PRO A 39 7.81 -10.02 14.95
N SER A 40 6.81 -10.88 14.74
CA SER A 40 6.96 -12.06 13.91
C SER A 40 7.31 -11.67 12.48
N ASP A 41 6.52 -10.76 11.90
CA ASP A 41 6.65 -10.30 10.52
C ASP A 41 6.41 -8.80 10.38
N ARG A 42 6.70 -8.30 9.18
CA ARG A 42 6.10 -7.09 8.62
C ARG A 42 5.31 -7.50 7.38
N ALA A 43 4.46 -6.61 6.89
CA ALA A 43 3.79 -6.86 5.62
C ALA A 43 3.94 -5.66 4.69
N THR A 44 4.19 -5.94 3.42
CA THR A 44 3.89 -4.99 2.35
C THR A 44 2.43 -5.18 2.00
N MET A 45 1.64 -4.14 2.25
CA MET A 45 0.20 -4.11 2.01
C MET A 45 -0.12 -3.20 0.83
N ALA A 46 -1.28 -3.40 0.22
CA ALA A 46 -1.82 -2.54 -0.82
C ALA A 46 -3.32 -2.30 -0.67
N ALA A 47 -3.81 -1.20 -1.24
CA ALA A 47 -5.23 -0.95 -1.39
C ALA A 47 -5.48 -0.13 -2.66
N ARG A 48 -6.61 -0.40 -3.32
CA ARG A 48 -7.06 0.38 -4.47
C ARG A 48 -7.99 1.49 -4.05
N ILE A 49 -7.89 2.61 -4.75
CA ILE A 49 -8.81 3.73 -4.65
C ILE A 49 -9.25 4.04 -6.08
N ASN A 50 -10.55 4.20 -6.31
CA ASN A 50 -11.02 4.64 -7.62
C ASN A 50 -10.79 6.16 -7.84
N GLU A 51 -11.06 6.66 -9.04
CA GLU A 51 -10.87 8.08 -9.37
C GLU A 51 -11.75 9.04 -8.54
N ASP A 52 -12.87 8.55 -8.02
CA ASP A 52 -13.77 9.31 -7.14
C ASP A 52 -13.27 9.38 -5.69
N GLY A 53 -12.15 8.72 -5.36
CA GLY A 53 -11.60 8.70 -4.01
C GLY A 53 -12.26 7.66 -3.08
N LEU A 54 -12.96 6.66 -3.62
CA LEU A 54 -13.50 5.55 -2.85
C LEU A 54 -12.41 4.50 -2.60
N LEU A 55 -12.11 4.23 -1.32
CA LEU A 55 -11.24 3.12 -0.92
C LEU A 55 -11.94 1.78 -1.18
N LEU A 56 -11.41 0.98 -2.10
CA LEU A 56 -12.02 -0.27 -2.55
C LEU A 56 -11.60 -1.48 -1.72
N ASP A 57 -10.43 -1.41 -1.09
CA ASP A 57 -9.88 -2.51 -0.29
C ASP A 57 -9.59 -2.04 1.17
N PRO A 58 -10.64 -1.78 1.98
CA PRO A 58 -10.50 -1.14 3.30
C PRO A 58 -9.71 -1.97 4.33
N GLU A 59 -9.69 -3.30 4.18
CA GLU A 59 -8.90 -4.19 5.03
C GLU A 59 -7.40 -4.22 4.62
N GLY A 60 -7.11 -3.72 3.43
CA GLY A 60 -5.84 -3.90 2.73
C GLY A 60 -5.67 -5.31 2.17
N ILE A 61 -4.84 -5.40 1.15
CA ILE A 61 -4.40 -6.65 0.50
C ILE A 61 -2.97 -6.90 0.93
N VAL A 62 -2.69 -8.10 1.43
CA VAL A 62 -1.32 -8.53 1.73
C VAL A 62 -0.63 -8.86 0.41
N ILE A 63 0.39 -8.09 0.04
CA ILE A 63 1.22 -8.38 -1.14
C ILE A 63 2.32 -9.38 -0.75
N MET A 64 2.96 -9.13 0.38
CA MET A 64 4.03 -10.00 0.89
C MET A 64 4.12 -9.90 2.41
N ARG A 65 4.45 -11.02 3.05
CA ARG A 65 4.80 -11.11 4.46
C ARG A 65 6.24 -11.57 4.59
N ASP A 66 7.09 -10.60 4.86
CA ASP A 66 8.50 -10.79 5.13
C ASP A 66 8.97 -9.57 5.92
N ARG A 67 10.26 -9.53 6.27
CA ARG A 67 10.81 -8.39 7.02
C ARG A 67 11.20 -7.21 6.10
N THR A 68 10.57 -7.09 4.92
CA THR A 68 10.85 -6.04 3.94
C THR A 68 10.73 -4.64 4.54
N MET A 69 11.63 -3.75 4.11
CA MET A 69 11.76 -2.39 4.64
C MET A 69 11.05 -1.33 3.79
N THR A 70 11.15 -1.42 2.47
CA THR A 70 10.65 -0.42 1.53
C THR A 70 10.04 -1.09 0.31
N VAL A 71 9.06 -0.42 -0.30
CA VAL A 71 8.41 -0.83 -1.53
C VAL A 71 8.49 0.33 -2.52
N ASP A 72 8.71 0.01 -3.79
CA ASP A 72 8.51 0.93 -4.91
C ASP A 72 7.75 0.21 -6.03
N ALA A 73 6.99 0.96 -6.82
CA ALA A 73 6.15 0.38 -7.86
C ALA A 73 6.10 1.28 -9.09
N ALA A 74 6.15 0.67 -10.27
CA ALA A 74 5.93 1.32 -11.55
C ALA A 74 4.89 0.55 -12.35
N TYR A 75 4.09 1.28 -13.15
CA TYR A 75 3.08 0.72 -14.03
C TYR A 75 3.40 1.06 -15.50
N ASP A 76 3.41 0.05 -16.37
CA ASP A 76 3.78 0.22 -17.79
C ASP A 76 2.57 0.46 -18.72
N GLY A 77 1.36 0.56 -18.17
CA GLY A 77 0.10 0.60 -18.93
C GLY A 77 -0.61 -0.75 -19.04
N THR A 78 -0.01 -1.85 -18.57
CA THR A 78 -0.61 -3.19 -18.51
C THR A 78 -0.26 -3.92 -17.21
N ASN A 79 1.00 -3.87 -16.77
CA ASN A 79 1.54 -4.60 -15.63
C ASN A 79 2.20 -3.67 -14.62
N PHE A 80 2.29 -4.15 -13.37
CA PHE A 80 3.11 -3.54 -12.34
C PHE A 80 4.46 -4.24 -12.24
N LEU A 81 5.52 -3.44 -12.16
CA LEU A 81 6.77 -3.86 -11.55
C LEU A 81 6.77 -3.35 -10.11
N VAL A 82 6.74 -4.26 -9.14
CA VAL A 82 6.87 -3.93 -7.72
C VAL A 82 8.21 -4.46 -7.22
N VAL A 83 9.01 -3.58 -6.63
CA VAL A 83 10.31 -3.93 -6.04
C VAL A 83 10.28 -3.70 -4.54
N VAL A 84 10.97 -4.57 -3.83
CA VAL A 84 10.95 -4.65 -2.37
C VAL A 84 12.36 -4.84 -1.86
N GLN A 85 12.72 -4.11 -0.81
CA GLN A 85 13.98 -4.33 -0.12
C GLN A 85 13.77 -5.39 0.96
N ASP A 86 14.23 -6.62 0.69
CA ASP A 86 14.37 -7.63 1.73
C ASP A 86 15.46 -7.20 2.73
N SER A 87 15.25 -7.53 3.99
CA SER A 87 16.13 -7.19 5.12
C SER A 87 17.20 -8.26 5.44
N CYS A 88 17.36 -9.24 4.56
CA CYS A 88 18.26 -10.38 4.74
C CYS A 88 19.75 -10.00 4.63
#